data_AF-A0A512PN23-F1
#
_entry.id   AF-A0A512PN23-F1
#
_cell.length_a   1.000
_cell.length_b   1.000
_cell.length_c   1.000
_cell.angle_alpha   90.00
_cell.angle_beta   90.00
_cell.angle_gamma   90.00
#
_symmetry.space_group_name_H-M   'P 1'
#
loop_
_entity.id
_entity.type
_entity.pdbx_description
1 polymer ?
#
loop_
_entity_poly.entity_id
_entity_poly.type
_entity_poly.pdbx_seq_one_letter_code
_entity_poly.pdbx_strand_id
1 'polypeptide(L)'
;MINKKIVSFIALGALAGVAMLNTQTASAKGVNKVVYNRSLGGAGNSRNVNLTARNAIYSKPGIFKSAKMVVSKSKVRSLKNSNKDNNNFRAYRIIKTNQGTYYYKVVSFDAQYRGWIYGGKSRTGFYGGVTPFTTVRSASTSSLTPDGNTNYRIPSSLVNSSSNTFFFQAPKYTQYKVGRKVGTNHKVITATAGYKDTAFTLVRSVQTTRGGNLWYQIASYDADINGAWIPGNLISSSDVVAGTNSSATGSSTTSTSSSTTSSSAVSSATLQVATAAGRTDYFNGNVLNASYSNNSDLQAAYTQGYNAAKVDAQKARADAIADVKDGMALNKSYSGDIGVQRAYASMFSNLTIARNQGIQDCTNGKLSNANYSLDADLQAAYQAGYDSVAATNNVYQLGISFTVDGTDQSGAFWDALNQTQKDALVAAAQNDKFPQTRTEITSADVQKVLEDANIITITFNGRTIKFANADPVTVTPSSTVTQVPVVAHYVTQ
;
A
#
# COMPACT_ATOMS: atom_id res chain seq x y z
N MET A 1 1.41 -13.61 33.52
CA MET A 1 1.17 -14.42 32.30
C MET A 1 0.89 -13.50 31.13
N ILE A 2 1.50 -13.82 29.99
CA ILE A 2 1.60 -13.02 28.76
C ILE A 2 0.26 -12.96 28.03
N ASN A 3 -0.11 -11.78 27.51
CA ASN A 3 -1.02 -11.69 26.36
C ASN A 3 -0.55 -10.61 25.38
N LYS A 4 0.31 -11.00 24.44
CA LYS A 4 0.67 -10.22 23.25
C LYS A 4 -0.41 -10.43 22.19
N LYS A 5 -1.27 -9.43 21.97
CA LYS A 5 -2.16 -9.43 20.80
C LYS A 5 -1.40 -8.92 19.58
N ILE A 6 -1.13 -9.85 18.68
CA ILE A 6 -0.63 -9.63 17.32
C ILE A 6 -1.71 -8.89 16.55
N VAL A 7 -1.38 -7.71 16.01
CA VAL A 7 -2.23 -7.01 15.05
C VAL A 7 -1.74 -7.36 13.65
N SER A 8 -2.55 -8.19 13.00
CA SER A 8 -2.45 -8.65 11.62
C SER A 8 -2.54 -7.48 10.64
N PHE A 9 -1.57 -7.37 9.74
CA PHE A 9 -1.73 -6.65 8.47
C PHE A 9 -1.39 -7.60 7.33
N ILE A 10 -2.45 -7.96 6.60
CA ILE A 10 -2.55 -8.42 5.21
C ILE A 10 -1.34 -9.19 4.68
N ALA A 11 -1.56 -10.50 4.50
CA ALA A 11 -0.71 -11.42 3.78
C ALA A 11 -0.40 -10.92 2.36
N LEU A 12 0.88 -10.97 1.98
CA LEU A 12 1.31 -11.16 0.59
C LEU A 12 2.50 -12.11 0.61
N GLY A 13 2.37 -13.17 -0.18
CA GLY A 13 3.12 -14.42 -0.09
C GLY A 13 4.64 -14.30 -0.13
N ALA A 14 5.26 -15.27 0.54
CA ALA A 14 6.66 -15.59 0.47
C ALA A 14 7.00 -16.16 -0.92
N LEU A 15 8.14 -15.73 -1.49
CA LEU A 15 8.89 -16.57 -2.41
C LEU A 15 10.16 -17.02 -1.67
N ALA A 16 10.21 -18.30 -1.34
CA ALA A 16 11.41 -19.02 -0.97
C ALA A 16 12.10 -19.52 -2.26
N GLY A 17 13.42 -19.44 -2.31
CA GLY A 17 14.25 -20.05 -3.35
C GLY A 17 15.61 -20.38 -2.75
N VAL A 18 15.89 -21.69 -2.67
CA VAL A 18 17.10 -22.29 -2.08
C VAL A 18 18.29 -22.10 -3.02
N ALA A 19 19.48 -21.94 -2.44
CA ALA A 19 20.73 -21.70 -3.15
C ALA A 19 21.36 -22.99 -3.71
N MET A 20 21.97 -22.90 -4.90
CA MET A 20 23.07 -23.77 -5.33
C MET A 20 24.18 -22.90 -5.94
N LEU A 21 25.41 -23.13 -5.46
CA LEU A 21 26.64 -22.43 -5.82
C LEU A 21 27.17 -22.97 -7.16
N ASN A 22 27.60 -22.09 -8.07
CA ASN A 22 28.57 -22.42 -9.11
C ASN A 22 29.48 -21.21 -9.37
N THR A 23 30.75 -21.52 -9.58
CA THR A 23 31.93 -20.64 -9.56
C THR A 23 31.93 -19.61 -10.71
N GLN A 24 32.19 -18.35 -10.35
CA GLN A 24 32.23 -17.19 -11.24
C GLN A 24 33.48 -17.21 -12.13
N THR A 25 33.28 -17.23 -13.45
CA THR A 25 34.13 -16.46 -14.36
C THR A 25 33.93 -14.97 -14.04
N ALA A 26 35.04 -14.26 -13.78
CA ALA A 26 35.04 -12.86 -13.39
C ALA A 26 34.57 -11.95 -14.55
N SER A 27 33.26 -11.79 -14.69
CA SER A 27 32.65 -10.76 -15.54
C SER A 27 32.84 -9.39 -14.87
N ALA A 28 33.21 -8.38 -15.66
CA ALA A 28 33.40 -7.00 -15.20
C ALA A 28 32.20 -6.55 -14.35
N LYS A 29 32.49 -6.01 -13.15
CA LYS A 29 31.48 -5.66 -12.14
C LYS A 29 30.42 -4.72 -12.73
N GLY A 30 29.28 -5.29 -13.10
CA GLY A 30 28.19 -4.56 -13.75
C GLY A 30 27.79 -3.31 -12.95
N VAL A 31 27.51 -2.23 -13.66
CA VAL A 31 27.04 -0.97 -13.04
C VAL A 31 25.72 -1.24 -12.30
N ASN A 32 25.65 -0.85 -11.03
CA ASN A 32 24.44 -0.99 -10.23
C ASN A 32 23.32 -0.11 -10.81
N LYS A 33 22.15 -0.69 -11.08
CA LYS A 33 21.00 -0.02 -11.71
C LYS A 33 19.73 -0.20 -10.88
N VAL A 34 18.78 0.73 -11.04
CA VAL A 34 17.41 0.63 -10.51
C VAL A 34 16.57 -0.16 -11.52
N VAL A 35 15.94 -1.25 -11.07
CA VAL A 35 15.07 -2.08 -11.93
C VAL A 35 13.59 -1.94 -11.56
N TYR A 36 13.30 -1.31 -10.42
CA TYR A 36 11.94 -1.05 -9.95
C TYR A 36 11.95 0.24 -9.13
N ASN A 37 10.99 1.12 -9.35
CA ASN A 37 10.85 2.38 -8.62
C ASN A 37 9.39 2.77 -8.50
N ARG A 38 8.81 2.65 -7.30
CA ARG A 38 7.42 3.00 -7.06
C ARG A 38 7.23 3.88 -5.84
N SER A 39 6.28 4.81 -5.98
CA SER A 39 5.71 5.53 -4.85
C SER A 39 5.03 4.55 -3.92
N LEU A 40 5.20 4.72 -2.61
CA LEU A 40 4.41 3.99 -1.63
C LEU A 40 3.03 4.66 -1.56
N GLY A 41 2.04 3.95 -2.12
CA GLY A 41 0.63 4.28 -2.02
C GLY A 41 0.08 4.05 -0.60
N GLY A 42 -1.24 4.04 -0.49
CA GLY A 42 -1.94 3.85 0.78
C GLY A 42 -2.00 5.11 1.64
N ALA A 43 -2.43 4.92 2.87
CA ALA A 43 -2.79 5.99 3.77
C ALA A 43 -1.60 6.72 4.39
N GLY A 44 -1.83 7.84 5.07
CA GLY A 44 -0.76 8.59 5.73
C GLY A 44 -0.02 7.71 6.73
N ASN A 45 -0.79 7.15 7.68
CA ASN A 45 -0.28 6.48 8.87
C ASN A 45 0.41 5.15 8.56
N SER A 46 -0.06 4.40 7.56
CA SER A 46 0.57 3.12 7.16
C SER A 46 2.00 3.27 6.62
N ARG A 47 2.43 4.51 6.36
CA ARG A 47 3.77 4.87 5.91
C ARG A 47 4.64 5.51 6.98
N ASN A 48 4.11 5.67 8.18
CA ASN A 48 4.90 6.09 9.32
C ASN A 48 5.83 4.97 9.73
N VAL A 49 7.10 5.31 9.88
CA VAL A 49 8.15 4.37 10.20
C VAL A 49 9.06 4.91 11.29
N ASN A 50 9.64 3.99 12.04
CA ASN A 50 10.83 4.25 12.84
C ASN A 50 12.05 3.65 12.12
N LEU A 51 13.24 4.12 12.47
CA LEU A 51 14.49 3.63 11.91
C LEU A 51 14.96 2.40 12.71
N THR A 52 15.56 1.40 12.06
CA THR A 52 16.10 0.21 12.74
C THR A 52 17.47 0.48 13.38
N ALA A 53 18.15 1.56 12.99
CA ALA A 53 19.55 1.89 13.31
C ALA A 53 20.60 0.93 12.76
N ARG A 54 20.23 0.05 11.81
CA ARG A 54 21.18 -0.87 11.17
C ARG A 54 21.95 -0.24 10.01
N ASN A 55 21.38 0.79 9.39
CA ASN A 55 21.86 1.41 8.17
C ASN A 55 21.85 2.94 8.25
N ALA A 56 22.78 3.59 7.55
CA ALA A 56 22.78 5.03 7.33
C ALA A 56 21.73 5.45 6.27
N ILE A 57 21.43 6.75 6.19
CA ILE A 57 20.58 7.33 5.15
C ILE A 57 21.48 8.00 4.11
N TYR A 58 21.25 7.72 2.82
CA TYR A 58 22.08 8.18 1.71
C TYR A 58 21.28 9.03 0.70
N SER A 59 21.95 9.82 -0.14
CA SER A 59 21.31 10.68 -1.15
C SER A 59 20.65 9.88 -2.28
N LYS A 60 21.19 8.69 -2.57
CA LYS A 60 20.71 7.67 -3.49
C LYS A 60 21.01 6.29 -2.87
N PRO A 61 20.57 5.17 -3.46
CA PRO A 61 20.88 3.83 -2.94
C PRO A 61 22.36 3.69 -2.59
N GLY A 62 22.65 3.24 -1.37
CA GLY A 62 24.00 3.21 -0.82
C GLY A 62 24.99 2.35 -1.62
N ILE A 63 24.51 1.44 -2.48
CA ILE A 63 25.35 0.64 -3.38
C ILE A 63 25.88 1.42 -4.59
N PHE A 64 25.38 2.63 -4.89
CA PHE A 64 25.84 3.40 -6.04
C PHE A 64 27.13 4.16 -5.71
N LYS A 65 28.10 4.15 -6.64
CA LYS A 65 29.42 4.80 -6.47
C LYS A 65 29.35 6.28 -6.05
N SER A 66 28.29 6.97 -6.46
CA SER A 66 28.06 8.39 -6.16
C SER A 66 27.07 8.64 -5.01
N ALA A 67 26.80 7.63 -4.17
CA ALA A 67 25.95 7.79 -2.99
C ALA A 67 26.67 8.56 -1.88
N LYS A 68 26.08 9.69 -1.47
CA LYS A 68 26.58 10.50 -0.35
C LYS A 68 25.81 10.15 0.92
N MET A 69 26.51 10.00 2.03
CA MET A 69 25.87 9.79 3.33
C MET A 69 25.19 11.10 3.77
N VAL A 70 23.88 11.06 3.98
CA VAL A 70 23.07 12.19 4.45
C VAL A 70 22.94 12.14 5.98
N VAL A 71 22.76 10.94 6.54
CA VAL A 71 22.68 10.71 7.99
C VAL A 71 23.52 9.51 8.34
N SER A 72 24.49 9.70 9.23
CA SER A 72 25.35 8.62 9.72
C SER A 72 24.58 7.57 10.51
N LYS A 73 25.13 6.35 10.61
CA LYS A 73 24.51 5.26 11.38
C LYS A 73 24.36 5.62 12.87
N SER A 74 25.32 6.36 13.44
CA SER A 74 25.23 6.86 14.82
C SER A 74 24.08 7.85 15.00
N LYS A 75 23.91 8.80 14.07
CA LYS A 75 22.80 9.75 14.11
C LYS A 75 21.44 9.07 13.87
N VAL A 76 21.35 8.09 12.97
CA VAL A 76 20.14 7.25 12.80
C VAL A 76 19.77 6.57 14.12
N ARG A 77 20.75 6.07 14.89
CA ARG A 77 20.50 5.47 16.21
C ARG A 77 19.98 6.49 17.23
N SER A 78 20.54 7.70 17.25
CA SER A 78 20.02 8.80 18.07
C SER A 78 18.58 9.18 17.70
N LEU A 79 18.27 9.27 16.39
CA LEU A 79 16.92 9.58 15.90
C LEU A 79 15.92 8.47 16.25
N LYS A 80 16.31 7.19 16.10
CA LYS A 80 15.48 6.05 16.50
C LYS A 80 15.01 6.16 17.96
N ASN A 81 15.94 6.51 18.85
CA ASN A 81 15.72 6.56 20.30
C ASN A 81 15.24 7.93 20.81
N SER A 82 14.96 8.89 19.92
CA SER A 82 14.58 10.23 20.33
C SER A 82 13.18 10.28 20.93
N ASN A 83 13.01 11.08 21.99
CA ASN A 83 11.70 11.42 22.56
C ASN A 83 11.05 12.64 21.88
N LYS A 84 11.61 13.14 20.78
CA LYS A 84 11.03 14.28 20.05
C LYS A 84 10.15 13.78 18.91
N ASP A 85 8.88 14.22 18.87
CA ASP A 85 7.91 13.78 17.86
C ASP A 85 8.31 14.20 16.43
N ASN A 86 9.05 15.30 16.26
CA ASN A 86 9.54 15.72 14.94
C ASN A 86 10.56 14.75 14.31
N ASN A 87 11.16 13.86 15.12
CA ASN A 87 12.05 12.78 14.67
C ASN A 87 11.28 11.52 14.22
N ASN A 88 9.96 11.58 14.06
CA ASN A 88 9.20 10.58 13.32
C ASN A 88 9.55 10.61 11.84
N PHE A 89 9.49 9.45 11.18
CA PHE A 89 9.81 9.31 9.76
C PHE A 89 8.62 8.78 8.96
N ARG A 90 8.59 9.13 7.68
CA ARG A 90 7.70 8.55 6.69
C ARG A 90 8.50 7.91 5.57
N ALA A 91 8.17 6.66 5.22
CA ALA A 91 8.61 6.03 3.99
C ALA A 91 7.61 6.32 2.88
N TYR A 92 8.05 6.86 1.74
CA TYR A 92 7.14 7.28 0.66
C TYR A 92 7.52 6.77 -0.73
N ARG A 93 8.64 6.05 -0.84
CA ARG A 93 9.05 5.42 -2.10
C ARG A 93 9.84 4.17 -1.81
N ILE A 94 9.78 3.20 -2.70
CA ILE A 94 10.56 1.98 -2.66
C ILE A 94 11.19 1.74 -4.03
N ILE A 95 12.43 1.25 -4.04
CA ILE A 95 13.08 0.79 -5.26
C ILE A 95 13.67 -0.60 -5.06
N LYS A 96 13.86 -1.32 -6.17
CA LYS A 96 14.68 -2.55 -6.25
C LYS A 96 15.87 -2.28 -7.17
N THR A 97 17.02 -2.82 -6.81
CA THR A 97 18.22 -2.77 -7.63
C THR A 97 18.38 -4.07 -8.43
N ASN A 98 19.23 -4.08 -9.44
CA ASN A 98 19.60 -5.28 -10.19
C ASN A 98 20.24 -6.37 -9.31
N GLN A 99 20.72 -6.03 -8.11
CA GLN A 99 21.22 -6.99 -7.11
C GLN A 99 20.13 -7.59 -6.22
N GLY A 100 18.85 -7.35 -6.52
CA GLY A 100 17.74 -7.87 -5.73
C GLY A 100 17.55 -7.16 -4.38
N THR A 101 18.22 -6.03 -4.14
CA THR A 101 18.11 -5.28 -2.89
C THR A 101 17.10 -4.16 -2.97
N TYR A 102 16.38 -3.93 -1.88
CA TYR A 102 15.39 -2.88 -1.75
C TYR A 102 15.92 -1.68 -0.95
N TYR A 103 15.46 -0.50 -1.33
CA TYR A 103 15.72 0.75 -0.59
C TYR A 103 14.42 1.53 -0.42
N TYR A 104 14.24 2.10 0.77
CA TYR A 104 13.12 2.98 1.10
C TYR A 104 13.57 4.43 1.06
N LYS A 105 12.81 5.29 0.39
CA LYS A 105 12.98 6.75 0.48
C LYS A 105 12.21 7.25 1.70
N VAL A 106 12.93 7.84 2.63
CA VAL A 106 12.41 8.31 3.93
C VAL A 106 12.55 9.81 4.08
N VAL A 107 11.71 10.39 4.93
CA VAL A 107 11.77 11.80 5.33
C VAL A 107 11.37 11.96 6.80
N SER A 108 12.08 12.78 7.58
CA SER A 108 11.67 13.16 8.94
C SER A 108 10.49 14.12 8.91
N PHE A 109 9.71 14.20 9.99
CA PHE A 109 8.49 15.02 9.98
C PHE A 109 8.73 16.53 10.00
N ASP A 110 9.90 16.97 10.49
CA ASP A 110 10.42 18.32 10.29
C ASP A 110 11.16 18.53 8.96
N ALA A 111 11.21 17.52 8.11
CA ALA A 111 11.88 17.51 6.82
C ALA A 111 13.40 17.72 6.85
N GLN A 112 14.06 17.77 8.02
CA GLN A 112 15.51 17.94 8.13
C GLN A 112 16.30 16.80 7.49
N TYR A 113 15.78 15.57 7.55
CA TYR A 113 16.46 14.39 7.03
C TYR A 113 15.65 13.76 5.92
N ARG A 114 16.27 13.60 4.74
CA ARG A 114 15.65 12.94 3.58
C ARG A 114 16.68 12.14 2.79
N GLY A 115 16.34 10.90 2.46
CA GLY A 115 17.22 10.08 1.63
C GLY A 115 16.73 8.64 1.49
N TRP A 116 17.62 7.77 1.05
CA TRP A 116 17.41 6.34 0.85
C TRP A 116 18.08 5.53 1.95
N ILE A 117 17.34 4.61 2.53
CA ILE A 117 17.83 3.66 3.53
C ILE A 117 17.65 2.22 3.03
N TYR A 118 18.66 1.39 3.26
CA TYR A 118 18.63 -0.02 2.85
C TYR A 118 17.49 -0.78 3.54
N GLY A 119 16.66 -1.45 2.75
CA GLY A 119 15.45 -2.16 3.17
C GLY A 119 15.56 -3.68 3.13
N GLY A 120 16.74 -4.25 2.86
CA GLY A 120 16.93 -5.70 2.77
C GLY A 120 16.77 -6.28 1.37
N LYS A 121 16.66 -7.61 1.27
CA LYS A 121 16.46 -8.37 0.02
C LYS A 121 15.00 -8.75 -0.23
N SER A 122 14.13 -8.57 0.77
CA SER A 122 12.69 -8.78 0.61
C SER A 122 11.97 -7.47 0.35
N ARG A 123 10.94 -7.52 -0.50
CA ARG A 123 9.96 -6.44 -0.66
C ARG A 123 8.99 -6.39 0.51
N THR A 124 8.74 -7.54 1.14
CA THR A 124 7.72 -7.70 2.17
C THR A 124 8.28 -7.27 3.52
N GLY A 125 7.62 -6.29 4.12
CA GLY A 125 7.93 -5.70 5.40
C GLY A 125 9.02 -4.62 5.35
N PHE A 126 8.80 -3.60 6.15
CA PHE A 126 9.85 -2.67 6.56
C PHE A 126 10.84 -3.46 7.41
N TYR A 127 11.75 -4.17 6.76
CA TYR A 127 12.86 -4.86 7.37
C TYR A 127 14.17 -4.24 6.84
N GLY A 128 15.30 -4.52 7.50
CA GLY A 128 16.60 -3.92 7.16
C GLY A 128 16.80 -2.51 7.75
N GLY A 129 16.04 -1.51 7.31
CA GLY A 129 16.33 -0.09 7.61
C GLY A 129 15.27 0.68 8.39
N VAL A 130 14.02 0.28 8.25
CA VAL A 130 12.84 0.94 8.82
C VAL A 130 11.93 -0.11 9.43
N THR A 131 10.99 0.28 10.28
CA THR A 131 9.89 -0.56 10.81
C THR A 131 8.61 0.28 10.87
N PRO A 132 7.40 -0.30 10.81
CA PRO A 132 6.18 0.47 11.06
C PRO A 132 6.24 1.18 12.42
N PHE A 133 5.60 2.34 12.53
CA PHE A 133 5.57 3.08 13.79
C PHE A 133 4.26 3.84 14.00
N THR A 134 3.58 3.51 15.09
CA THR A 134 2.39 4.24 15.54
C THR A 134 2.83 5.49 16.29
N THR A 135 2.45 6.65 15.78
CA THR A 135 2.88 7.97 16.28
C THR A 135 2.03 8.52 17.42
N VAL A 136 0.87 7.91 17.67
CA VAL A 136 -0.01 8.20 18.80
C VAL A 136 -0.41 6.92 19.51
N ARG A 137 -0.79 7.04 20.77
CA ARG A 137 -1.41 6.00 21.59
C ARG A 137 -2.58 6.58 22.36
N SER A 138 -3.46 5.71 22.87
CA SER A 138 -4.48 6.14 23.84
C SER A 138 -3.81 6.84 25.01
N ALA A 139 -4.40 7.95 25.48
CA ALA A 139 -3.86 8.67 26.61
C ALA A 139 -4.01 7.82 27.88
N SER A 140 -2.90 7.57 28.57
CA SER A 140 -2.93 6.88 29.88
C SER A 140 -3.36 7.81 31.01
N THR A 141 -3.13 9.11 30.84
CA THR A 141 -3.47 10.17 31.78
C THR A 141 -4.02 11.34 30.98
N SER A 142 -5.21 11.83 31.35
CA SER A 142 -5.83 13.02 30.78
C SER A 142 -6.17 13.96 31.93
N SER A 143 -5.81 15.25 31.82
CA SER A 143 -6.14 16.27 32.83
C SER A 143 -7.63 16.64 32.81
N LEU A 144 -8.27 16.50 31.65
CA LEU A 144 -9.69 16.70 31.39
C LEU A 144 -10.33 15.42 30.83
N THR A 145 -11.62 15.25 31.11
CA THR A 145 -12.43 14.13 30.63
C THR A 145 -13.01 14.42 29.24
N PRO A 146 -12.69 13.62 28.20
CA PRO A 146 -13.34 13.70 26.89
C PRO A 146 -14.70 13.00 26.91
N ASP A 147 -15.69 13.65 27.51
CA ASP A 147 -17.06 13.13 27.66
C ASP A 147 -17.97 13.46 26.48
N GLY A 148 -17.55 14.36 25.59
CA GLY A 148 -18.37 14.91 24.50
C GLY A 148 -19.46 15.89 24.96
N ASN A 149 -19.55 16.22 26.24
CA ASN A 149 -20.65 16.95 26.85
C ASN A 149 -20.21 18.26 27.52
N THR A 150 -19.02 18.28 28.14
CA THR A 150 -18.50 19.46 28.81
C THR A 150 -18.06 20.50 27.78
N ASN A 151 -18.64 21.70 27.85
CA ASN A 151 -18.31 22.80 26.95
C ASN A 151 -17.10 23.60 27.45
N TYR A 152 -16.19 23.88 26.54
CA TYR A 152 -15.01 24.70 26.74
C TYR A 152 -14.97 25.83 25.70
N ARG A 153 -14.15 26.84 25.98
CA ARG A 153 -13.76 27.87 25.00
C ARG A 153 -12.24 27.99 24.91
N ILE A 154 -11.76 28.74 23.91
CA ILE A 154 -10.33 29.06 23.79
C ILE A 154 -9.94 29.93 25.00
N PRO A 155 -8.86 29.60 25.74
CA PRO A 155 -8.33 30.48 26.77
C PRO A 155 -8.03 31.86 26.20
N SER A 156 -8.36 32.92 26.94
CA SER A 156 -8.18 34.31 26.50
C SER A 156 -6.73 34.62 26.08
N SER A 157 -5.75 34.01 26.74
CA SER A 157 -4.32 34.12 26.43
C SER A 157 -3.90 33.55 25.07
N LEU A 158 -4.76 32.73 24.44
CA LEU A 158 -4.53 32.10 23.13
C LEU A 158 -5.38 32.72 22.03
N VAL A 159 -6.21 33.71 22.34
CA VAL A 159 -6.97 34.49 21.36
C VAL A 159 -6.03 35.47 20.67
N ASN A 160 -5.85 35.30 19.36
CA ASN A 160 -4.89 36.10 18.59
C ASN A 160 -5.36 36.32 17.15
N SER A 161 -5.18 37.54 16.63
CA SER A 161 -5.67 37.96 15.31
C SER A 161 -4.73 37.58 14.16
N SER A 162 -3.53 37.06 14.43
CA SER A 162 -2.52 36.79 13.41
C SER A 162 -1.76 35.47 13.61
N SER A 163 -2.07 34.73 14.66
CA SER A 163 -1.45 33.44 14.93
C SER A 163 -2.45 32.44 15.49
N ASN A 164 -2.20 31.18 15.18
CA ASN A 164 -2.95 30.05 15.67
C ASN A 164 -1.94 29.05 16.21
N THR A 165 -1.96 28.82 17.53
CA THR A 165 -1.22 27.75 18.19
C THR A 165 -2.11 26.63 18.69
N PHE A 166 -3.43 26.79 18.57
CA PHE A 166 -4.45 26.00 19.26
C PHE A 166 -5.07 24.92 18.36
N PHE A 167 -5.56 25.28 17.17
CA PHE A 167 -6.26 24.32 16.29
C PHE A 167 -5.32 23.65 15.27
N PHE A 168 -5.27 22.32 15.30
CA PHE A 168 -4.51 21.50 14.36
C PHE A 168 -5.40 20.50 13.62
N GLN A 169 -4.94 20.06 12.44
CA GLN A 169 -5.65 19.02 11.67
C GLN A 169 -5.45 17.62 12.27
N ALA A 170 -4.31 17.40 12.91
CA ALA A 170 -3.97 16.21 13.69
C ALA A 170 -2.96 16.64 14.78
N PRO A 171 -2.67 15.80 15.79
CA PRO A 171 -1.61 16.11 16.74
C PRO A 171 -0.28 16.39 16.01
N LYS A 172 0.43 17.44 16.42
CA LYS A 172 1.64 17.90 15.73
C LYS A 172 2.67 16.76 15.62
N TYR A 173 3.29 16.62 14.45
CA TYR A 173 4.27 15.57 14.15
C TYR A 173 3.78 14.13 14.35
N THR A 174 2.49 13.88 14.13
CA THR A 174 1.95 12.51 14.06
C THR A 174 1.71 12.03 12.64
N GLN A 175 1.66 12.95 11.66
CA GLN A 175 1.82 12.65 10.23
C GLN A 175 2.83 13.60 9.58
N TYR A 176 3.37 13.19 8.43
CA TYR A 176 4.18 14.09 7.62
C TYR A 176 3.31 15.24 7.08
N LYS A 177 3.76 16.48 7.31
CA LYS A 177 3.06 17.73 6.96
C LYS A 177 1.73 17.98 7.69
N VAL A 178 1.60 17.50 8.94
CA VAL A 178 0.52 18.00 9.81
C VAL A 178 0.69 19.48 10.04
N GLY A 179 -0.35 20.25 9.72
CA GLY A 179 -0.41 21.69 9.93
C GLY A 179 -1.57 22.09 10.83
N ARG A 180 -1.86 23.40 10.80
CA ARG A 180 -3.05 23.97 11.41
C ARG A 180 -4.31 23.41 10.76
N LYS A 181 -5.42 23.48 11.49
CA LYS A 181 -6.73 23.11 10.95
C LYS A 181 -7.01 23.91 9.67
N VAL A 182 -7.61 23.24 8.70
CA VAL A 182 -8.12 23.84 7.46
C VAL A 182 -9.63 23.97 7.64
N GLY A 183 -10.17 25.17 7.43
CA GLY A 183 -11.60 25.45 7.52
C GLY A 183 -12.36 24.93 6.30
N THR A 184 -13.68 25.12 6.32
CA THR A 184 -14.60 24.68 5.26
C THR A 184 -14.34 25.32 3.89
N ASN A 185 -13.77 26.53 3.89
CA ASN A 185 -13.33 27.25 2.69
C ASN A 185 -12.00 26.73 2.11
N HIS A 186 -11.48 25.61 2.61
CA HIS A 186 -10.18 25.02 2.24
C HIS A 186 -8.96 25.89 2.55
N LYS A 187 -9.10 26.91 3.40
CA LYS A 187 -7.98 27.75 3.87
C LYS A 187 -7.51 27.32 5.24
N VAL A 188 -6.21 27.46 5.47
CA VAL A 188 -5.60 27.22 6.77
C VAL A 188 -6.11 28.27 7.75
N ILE A 189 -6.57 27.85 8.92
CA ILE A 189 -6.95 28.74 10.03
C ILE A 189 -5.65 29.29 10.63
N THR A 190 -5.32 30.55 10.31
CA THR A 190 -4.08 31.20 10.75
C THR A 190 -4.24 32.05 12.01
N ALA A 191 -5.47 32.35 12.44
CA ALA A 191 -5.80 33.17 13.59
C ALA A 191 -6.91 32.52 14.43
N THR A 192 -6.94 32.79 15.73
CA THR A 192 -7.95 32.26 16.67
C THR A 192 -9.00 33.30 17.09
N ALA A 193 -8.77 34.59 16.81
CA ALA A 193 -9.66 35.68 17.22
C ALA A 193 -11.13 35.48 16.81
N GLY A 194 -11.38 34.95 15.60
CA GLY A 194 -12.73 34.67 15.09
C GLY A 194 -13.49 33.57 15.84
N TYR A 195 -12.81 32.80 16.69
CA TYR A 195 -13.37 31.66 17.41
C TYR A 195 -13.36 31.84 18.93
N LYS A 196 -13.11 33.06 19.42
CA LYS A 196 -12.92 33.35 20.86
C LYS A 196 -14.11 32.94 21.74
N ASP A 197 -15.32 33.04 21.20
CA ASP A 197 -16.58 32.71 21.90
C ASP A 197 -17.17 31.36 21.46
N THR A 198 -16.52 30.68 20.52
CA THR A 198 -17.01 29.43 19.96
C THR A 198 -16.82 28.31 20.98
N ALA A 199 -17.93 27.74 21.43
CA ALA A 199 -17.92 26.59 22.33
C ALA A 199 -17.54 25.30 21.58
N PHE A 200 -16.82 24.42 22.27
CA PHE A 200 -16.52 23.07 21.80
C PHE A 200 -16.49 22.07 22.97
N THR A 201 -16.69 20.80 22.66
CA THR A 201 -16.54 19.70 23.62
C THR A 201 -15.36 18.82 23.26
N LEU A 202 -14.87 18.03 24.22
CA LEU A 202 -13.74 17.10 24.01
C LEU A 202 -14.28 15.70 23.73
N VAL A 203 -13.96 15.11 22.57
CA VAL A 203 -14.49 13.79 22.17
C VAL A 203 -13.54 12.63 22.40
N ARG A 204 -12.23 12.91 22.39
CA ARG A 204 -11.17 11.91 22.54
C ARG A 204 -9.88 12.56 23.02
N SER A 205 -9.08 11.79 23.75
CA SER A 205 -7.69 12.12 24.05
C SER A 205 -6.70 11.08 23.51
N VAL A 206 -5.52 11.55 23.11
CA VAL A 206 -4.38 10.72 22.70
C VAL A 206 -3.09 11.31 23.23
N GLN A 207 -2.04 10.48 23.34
CA GLN A 207 -0.68 10.94 23.59
C GLN A 207 0.21 10.65 22.39
N THR A 208 1.16 11.53 22.09
CA THR A 208 2.21 11.22 21.11
C THR A 208 3.12 10.12 21.63
N THR A 209 3.54 9.19 20.77
CA THR A 209 4.28 7.99 21.20
C THR A 209 5.70 8.30 21.69
N ARG A 210 6.36 9.32 21.13
CA ARG A 210 7.74 9.69 21.54
C ARG A 210 7.74 10.71 22.65
N GLY A 211 7.02 11.82 22.44
CA GLY A 211 7.02 12.94 23.38
C GLY A 211 6.09 12.76 24.56
N GLY A 212 5.10 11.87 24.47
CA GLY A 212 4.07 11.72 25.50
C GLY A 212 3.10 12.91 25.57
N ASN A 213 3.16 13.84 24.60
CA ASN A 213 2.36 15.06 24.60
C ASN A 213 0.88 14.71 24.49
N LEU A 214 0.06 15.23 25.39
CA LEU A 214 -1.40 15.03 25.40
C LEU A 214 -2.07 15.92 24.35
N TRP A 215 -3.07 15.36 23.67
CA TRP A 215 -3.89 16.07 22.69
C TRP A 215 -5.35 15.68 22.86
N TYR A 216 -6.24 16.65 22.69
CA TYR A 216 -7.67 16.43 22.62
C TYR A 216 -8.19 16.65 21.21
N GLN A 217 -9.11 15.79 20.77
CA GLN A 217 -9.94 16.07 19.61
C GLN A 217 -11.21 16.77 20.09
N ILE A 218 -11.62 17.82 19.38
CA ILE A 218 -12.79 18.62 19.73
C ILE A 218 -13.95 18.37 18.78
N ALA A 219 -15.16 18.59 19.27
CA ALA A 219 -16.35 18.77 18.45
C ALA A 219 -16.95 20.16 18.69
N SER A 220 -17.41 20.79 17.61
CA SER A 220 -18.07 22.09 17.66
C SER A 220 -19.15 22.15 16.59
N TYR A 221 -20.17 22.99 16.83
CA TYR A 221 -21.15 23.33 15.79
C TYR A 221 -20.53 24.17 14.67
N ASP A 222 -19.43 24.87 14.97
CA ASP A 222 -18.67 25.61 13.97
C ASP A 222 -17.87 24.62 13.10
N ALA A 223 -18.29 24.54 11.83
CA ALA A 223 -17.76 23.58 10.87
C ALA A 223 -16.27 23.80 10.56
N ASP A 224 -15.72 24.99 10.75
CA ASP A 224 -14.29 25.26 10.47
C ASP A 224 -13.40 24.57 11.50
N ILE A 225 -13.81 24.58 12.78
CA ILE A 225 -13.02 24.01 13.88
C ILE A 225 -13.49 22.60 14.29
N ASN A 226 -14.66 22.15 13.83
CA ASN A 226 -15.18 20.82 14.17
C ASN A 226 -14.17 19.71 13.80
N GLY A 227 -13.90 18.80 14.75
CA GLY A 227 -12.91 17.73 14.61
C GLY A 227 -11.44 18.17 14.66
N ALA A 228 -11.14 19.43 15.00
CA ALA A 228 -9.77 19.87 15.22
C ALA A 228 -9.12 19.16 16.41
N TRP A 229 -7.79 19.14 16.42
CA TRP A 229 -6.97 18.68 17.53
C TRP A 229 -6.35 19.87 18.25
N ILE A 230 -6.38 19.86 19.58
CA ILE A 230 -5.80 20.89 20.44
C ILE A 230 -4.75 20.29 21.40
N PRO A 231 -3.66 21.01 21.72
CA PRO A 231 -2.70 20.57 22.73
C PRO A 231 -3.33 20.54 24.12
N GLY A 232 -3.22 19.42 24.83
CA GLY A 232 -3.86 19.23 26.14
C GLY A 232 -3.30 20.11 27.25
N ASN A 233 -2.08 20.63 27.10
CA ASN A 233 -1.47 21.57 28.05
C ASN A 233 -1.90 23.03 27.86
N LEU A 234 -2.74 23.31 26.85
CA LEU A 234 -3.25 24.64 26.54
C LEU A 234 -4.72 24.81 26.93
N ILE A 235 -5.30 23.86 27.67
CA ILE A 235 -6.68 23.89 28.12
C ILE A 235 -6.78 23.27 29.50
N SER A 236 -7.71 23.75 30.31
CA SER A 236 -7.89 23.34 31.70
C SER A 236 -9.34 23.49 32.14
N SER A 237 -9.63 23.08 33.38
CA SER A 237 -10.98 23.18 33.96
C SER A 237 -11.45 24.63 34.14
N SER A 238 -10.55 25.63 34.18
CA SER A 238 -10.96 27.04 34.23
C SER A 238 -11.52 27.55 32.91
N ASP A 239 -11.30 26.83 31.81
CA ASP A 239 -11.80 27.17 30.47
C ASP A 239 -13.18 26.57 30.19
N VAL A 240 -13.74 25.84 31.17
CA VAL A 240 -15.11 25.35 31.13
C VAL A 240 -16.05 26.54 31.13
N VAL A 241 -16.96 26.58 30.17
CA VAL A 241 -18.06 27.53 30.16
C VAL A 241 -19.28 26.88 30.77
N ALA A 242 -19.83 27.51 31.82
CA ALA A 242 -21.17 27.18 32.27
C ALA A 242 -22.12 27.30 31.07
N GLY A 243 -23.02 26.35 30.89
CA GLY A 243 -24.07 26.41 29.87
C GLY A 243 -24.95 27.64 30.08
N THR A 244 -24.49 28.79 29.60
CA THR A 244 -25.17 30.06 29.68
C THR A 244 -25.66 30.36 28.27
N ASN A 245 -26.99 30.34 28.13
CA ASN A 245 -27.70 31.01 27.06
C ASN A 245 -27.12 32.43 26.94
N SER A 246 -26.23 32.64 25.98
CA SER A 246 -25.76 33.99 25.66
C SER A 246 -26.89 34.64 24.87
N SER A 247 -27.73 35.36 25.60
CA SER A 247 -28.75 36.25 25.08
C SER A 247 -28.07 37.31 24.21
N ALA A 248 -28.35 37.25 22.91
CA ALA A 248 -28.25 38.44 22.06
C ALA A 248 -29.43 39.35 22.42
N THR A 249 -29.11 40.58 22.79
CA THR A 249 -30.05 41.62 23.23
C THR A 249 -31.03 41.99 22.11
N GLY A 250 -32.35 41.87 22.37
CA GLY A 250 -33.40 42.33 21.46
C GLY A 250 -34.82 41.96 21.92
N SER A 251 -35.41 42.82 22.75
CA SER A 251 -36.84 43.09 23.01
C SER A 251 -37.88 41.94 23.16
N SER A 252 -38.49 41.92 24.36
CA SER A 252 -39.71 41.28 24.87
C SER A 252 -40.75 40.67 23.88
N THR A 253 -41.10 39.38 24.06
CA THR A 253 -42.39 38.94 24.66
C THR A 253 -42.48 37.41 24.82
N THR A 254 -42.88 37.01 26.04
CA THR A 254 -43.63 35.80 26.45
C THR A 254 -43.09 34.39 26.15
N SER A 255 -42.79 33.69 27.25
CA SER A 255 -42.39 32.29 27.43
C SER A 255 -43.19 31.24 26.64
N THR A 256 -42.49 30.32 25.96
CA THR A 256 -42.77 28.87 25.94
C THR A 256 -41.51 28.12 25.46
N SER A 257 -41.04 27.17 26.28
CA SER A 257 -40.08 26.08 26.04
C SER A 257 -39.25 26.08 24.74
N SER A 258 -37.95 26.40 24.84
CA SER A 258 -36.94 26.07 23.81
C SER A 258 -35.55 25.98 24.44
N SER A 259 -35.23 24.86 25.09
CA SER A 259 -33.91 24.58 25.68
C SER A 259 -33.15 23.44 24.99
N THR A 260 -33.52 23.05 23.77
CA THR A 260 -33.01 21.84 23.12
C THR A 260 -32.06 22.07 21.94
N THR A 261 -32.00 23.26 21.32
CA THR A 261 -31.31 23.39 20.02
C THR A 261 -29.78 23.35 20.11
N SER A 262 -29.16 24.00 21.10
CA SER A 262 -27.69 24.07 21.23
C SER A 262 -27.07 22.78 21.77
N SER A 263 -27.74 22.13 22.73
CA SER A 263 -27.31 20.86 23.32
C SER A 263 -27.43 19.72 22.31
N SER A 264 -28.55 19.64 21.58
CA SER A 264 -28.76 18.61 20.56
C SER A 264 -27.87 18.81 19.33
N ALA A 265 -27.59 20.06 18.91
CA ALA A 265 -26.66 20.33 17.82
C ALA A 265 -25.22 19.92 18.16
N VAL A 266 -24.75 20.19 19.39
CA VAL A 266 -23.42 19.75 19.86
C VAL A 266 -23.37 18.22 19.98
N SER A 267 -24.43 17.56 20.47
CA SER A 267 -24.54 16.09 20.45
C SER A 267 -24.49 15.51 19.03
N SER A 268 -25.04 16.20 18.03
CA SER A 268 -24.93 15.77 16.63
C SER A 268 -23.52 15.94 16.07
N ALA A 269 -22.81 17.02 16.44
CA ALA A 269 -21.45 17.29 15.99
C ALA A 269 -20.44 16.30 16.59
N THR A 270 -20.62 15.91 17.86
CA THR A 270 -19.74 14.95 18.54
C THR A 270 -19.80 13.56 17.91
N LEU A 271 -21.01 13.08 17.62
CA LEU A 271 -21.22 11.82 16.91
C LEU A 271 -20.62 11.85 15.50
N GLN A 272 -20.80 12.94 14.76
CA GLN A 272 -20.20 13.12 13.43
C GLN A 272 -18.67 13.04 13.48
N VAL A 273 -18.02 13.70 14.46
CA VAL A 273 -16.57 13.64 14.62
C VAL A 273 -16.12 12.21 14.92
N ALA A 274 -16.83 11.48 15.79
CA ALA A 274 -16.53 10.09 16.09
C ALA A 274 -16.66 9.19 14.86
N THR A 275 -17.76 9.29 14.11
CA THR A 275 -17.97 8.56 12.85
C THR A 275 -16.88 8.86 11.83
N ALA A 276 -16.54 10.14 11.61
CA ALA A 276 -15.48 10.55 10.70
C ALA A 276 -14.10 10.03 11.13
N ALA A 277 -13.83 9.99 12.43
CA ALA A 277 -12.61 9.40 12.97
C ALA A 277 -12.54 7.89 12.70
N GLY A 278 -13.66 7.17 12.86
CA GLY A 278 -13.77 5.74 12.51
C GLY A 278 -13.46 5.47 11.05
N ARG A 279 -14.07 6.24 10.14
CA ARG A 279 -13.76 6.17 8.69
C ARG A 279 -12.29 6.43 8.42
N THR A 280 -11.74 7.50 9.01
CA THR A 280 -10.34 7.89 8.87
C THR A 280 -9.39 6.80 9.33
N ASP A 281 -9.66 6.16 10.47
CA ASP A 281 -8.84 5.07 11.00
C ASP A 281 -8.86 3.85 10.08
N TYR A 282 -10.02 3.46 9.55
CA TYR A 282 -10.11 2.37 8.56
C TYR A 282 -9.27 2.68 7.31
N PHE A 283 -9.47 3.85 6.69
CA PHE A 283 -8.72 4.24 5.49
C PHE A 283 -7.24 4.45 5.78
N ASN A 284 -6.89 4.75 7.03
CA ASN A 284 -5.50 4.79 7.49
C ASN A 284 -4.82 3.43 7.61
N GLY A 285 -5.59 2.35 7.47
CA GLY A 285 -5.13 1.01 7.78
C GLY A 285 -4.80 0.90 9.26
N ASN A 286 -5.55 1.55 10.14
CA ASN A 286 -5.49 1.29 11.57
C ASN A 286 -6.49 0.17 11.89
N VAL A 287 -6.22 -0.63 12.91
CA VAL A 287 -7.24 -1.54 13.45
C VAL A 287 -8.33 -0.76 14.16
N LEU A 288 -9.53 -1.34 14.22
CA LEU A 288 -10.64 -0.80 14.99
C LEU A 288 -10.20 -0.54 16.44
N ASN A 289 -10.24 0.72 16.85
CA ASN A 289 -9.96 1.11 18.22
C ASN A 289 -11.21 0.89 19.10
N ALA A 290 -11.20 -0.20 19.88
CA ALA A 290 -12.24 -0.51 20.85
C ALA A 290 -12.25 0.43 22.08
N SER A 291 -11.27 1.33 22.18
CA SER A 291 -11.14 2.34 23.24
C SER A 291 -10.89 3.71 22.62
N TYR A 292 -11.71 4.07 21.63
CA TYR A 292 -11.72 5.39 21.01
C TYR A 292 -12.19 6.46 22.00
N SER A 293 -13.27 6.18 22.72
CA SER A 293 -13.82 7.06 23.76
C SER A 293 -14.37 6.24 24.92
N ASN A 294 -14.37 6.83 26.12
CA ASN A 294 -15.03 6.26 27.29
C ASN A 294 -16.54 6.54 27.30
N ASN A 295 -17.02 7.46 26.45
CA ASN A 295 -18.44 7.66 26.19
C ASN A 295 -18.92 6.57 25.20
N SER A 296 -19.94 5.80 25.61
CA SER A 296 -20.47 4.67 24.84
C SER A 296 -21.04 5.07 23.49
N ASP A 297 -21.71 6.21 23.40
CA ASP A 297 -22.34 6.67 22.16
C ASP A 297 -21.28 7.12 21.15
N LEU A 298 -20.24 7.81 21.62
CA LEU A 298 -19.08 8.17 20.79
C LEU A 298 -18.32 6.92 20.33
N GLN A 299 -18.16 5.92 21.19
CA GLN A 299 -17.54 4.65 20.83
C GLN A 299 -18.38 3.89 19.79
N ALA A 300 -19.71 3.90 19.92
CA ALA A 300 -20.62 3.29 18.96
C ALA A 300 -20.56 4.01 17.60
N ALA A 301 -20.65 5.35 17.58
CA ALA A 301 -20.58 6.16 16.36
C ALA A 301 -19.25 5.98 15.62
N TYR A 302 -18.13 5.93 16.36
CA TYR A 302 -16.81 5.58 15.81
C TYR A 302 -16.81 4.21 15.15
N THR A 303 -17.36 3.20 15.83
CA THR A 303 -17.38 1.81 15.34
C THR A 303 -18.24 1.68 14.08
N GLN A 304 -19.39 2.35 14.05
CA GLN A 304 -20.25 2.43 12.86
C GLN A 304 -19.51 3.07 11.68
N GLY A 305 -18.84 4.21 11.90
CA GLY A 305 -18.03 4.86 10.86
C GLY A 305 -16.93 3.97 10.29
N TYR A 306 -16.19 3.27 11.16
CA TYR A 306 -15.16 2.33 10.74
C TYR A 306 -15.72 1.19 9.87
N ASN A 307 -16.83 0.58 10.29
CA ASN A 307 -17.46 -0.51 9.56
C ASN A 307 -18.08 -0.05 8.24
N ALA A 308 -18.70 1.14 8.20
CA ALA A 308 -19.22 1.73 6.97
C ALA A 308 -18.08 1.97 5.95
N ALA A 309 -16.97 2.56 6.39
CA ALA A 309 -15.80 2.75 5.52
C ALA A 309 -15.23 1.43 4.98
N LYS A 310 -15.29 0.36 5.77
CA LYS A 310 -14.91 -0.99 5.31
C LYS A 310 -15.78 -1.47 4.16
N VAL A 311 -17.10 -1.37 4.31
CA VAL A 311 -18.07 -1.77 3.29
C VAL A 311 -17.90 -0.92 2.02
N ASP A 312 -17.83 0.41 2.18
CA ASP A 312 -17.66 1.34 1.06
C ASP A 312 -16.36 1.06 0.29
N ALA A 313 -15.26 0.76 0.98
CA ALA A 313 -14.00 0.43 0.35
C ALA A 313 -14.01 -0.94 -0.35
N GLN A 314 -14.82 -1.90 0.12
CA GLN A 314 -15.01 -3.18 -0.58
C GLN A 314 -15.78 -2.95 -1.88
N LYS A 315 -16.88 -2.19 -1.81
CA LYS A 315 -17.65 -1.80 -3.00
C LYS A 315 -16.79 -1.05 -4.01
N ALA A 316 -16.03 -0.06 -3.56
CA ALA A 316 -15.13 0.71 -4.42
C ALA A 316 -14.08 -0.15 -5.15
N ARG A 317 -13.60 -1.23 -4.52
CA ARG A 317 -12.69 -2.17 -5.18
C ARG A 317 -13.41 -3.05 -6.21
N ALA A 318 -14.61 -3.53 -5.88
CA ALA A 318 -15.44 -4.31 -6.79
C ALA A 318 -15.80 -3.50 -8.05
N ASP A 319 -16.23 -2.25 -7.88
CA ASP A 319 -16.53 -1.34 -8.99
C ASP A 319 -15.27 -1.09 -9.84
N ALA A 320 -14.10 -0.87 -9.22
CA ALA A 320 -12.84 -0.72 -9.97
C ALA A 320 -12.46 -1.96 -10.79
N ILE A 321 -12.79 -3.16 -10.31
CA ILE A 321 -12.57 -4.42 -11.06
C ILE A 321 -13.49 -4.47 -12.28
N ALA A 322 -14.77 -4.15 -12.11
CA ALA A 322 -15.74 -4.11 -13.20
C ALA A 322 -15.31 -3.09 -14.28
N ASP A 323 -15.01 -1.86 -13.87
CA ASP A 323 -14.61 -0.79 -14.78
C ASP A 323 -13.38 -1.16 -15.63
N VAL A 324 -12.38 -1.84 -15.05
CA VAL A 324 -11.20 -2.29 -15.81
C VAL A 324 -11.53 -3.44 -16.77
N LYS A 325 -12.43 -4.35 -16.39
CA LYS A 325 -12.90 -5.44 -17.26
C LYS A 325 -13.66 -4.87 -18.47
N ASP A 326 -14.46 -3.85 -18.24
CA ASP A 326 -15.26 -3.17 -19.27
C ASP A 326 -14.44 -2.16 -20.10
N GLY A 327 -13.13 -2.03 -19.82
CA GLY A 327 -12.22 -1.15 -20.56
C GLY A 327 -12.43 0.35 -20.29
N MET A 328 -13.08 0.71 -19.18
CA MET A 328 -13.34 2.09 -18.80
C MET A 328 -12.06 2.80 -18.36
N ALA A 329 -12.08 4.14 -18.42
CA ALA A 329 -11.02 4.99 -17.88
C ALA A 329 -11.18 5.23 -16.38
N LEU A 330 -10.08 5.56 -15.68
CA LEU A 330 -10.09 5.84 -14.25
C LEU A 330 -11.06 6.98 -13.90
N ASN A 331 -12.11 6.69 -13.13
CA ASN A 331 -12.98 7.71 -12.58
C ASN A 331 -12.32 8.44 -11.40
N LYS A 332 -11.84 9.66 -11.66
CA LYS A 332 -11.19 10.52 -10.64
C LYS A 332 -12.17 11.15 -9.65
N SER A 333 -13.47 11.05 -9.93
CA SER A 333 -14.57 11.61 -9.13
C SER A 333 -15.59 10.54 -8.71
N TYR A 334 -15.13 9.29 -8.59
CA TYR A 334 -15.90 8.15 -8.12
C TYR A 334 -16.58 8.41 -6.77
N SER A 335 -15.94 9.13 -5.84
CA SER A 335 -16.53 9.47 -4.54
C SER A 335 -16.03 10.81 -3.98
N GLY A 336 -16.92 11.52 -3.29
CA GLY A 336 -16.56 12.68 -2.47
C GLY A 336 -15.81 12.30 -1.19
N ASP A 337 -15.90 11.05 -0.73
CA ASP A 337 -15.04 10.54 0.33
C ASP A 337 -13.66 10.19 -0.25
N ILE A 338 -12.65 10.98 0.13
CA ILE A 338 -11.26 10.82 -0.34
C ILE A 338 -10.69 9.43 -0.03
N GLY A 339 -11.12 8.79 1.06
CA GLY A 339 -10.74 7.43 1.41
C GLY A 339 -11.29 6.41 0.41
N VAL A 340 -12.57 6.51 0.10
CA VAL A 340 -13.27 5.66 -0.89
C VAL A 340 -12.68 5.85 -2.29
N GLN A 341 -12.53 7.12 -2.73
CA GLN A 341 -11.92 7.46 -4.01
C GLN A 341 -10.50 6.87 -4.16
N ARG A 342 -9.73 6.86 -3.07
CA ARG A 342 -8.38 6.28 -3.06
C ARG A 342 -8.40 4.76 -3.14
N ALA A 343 -9.36 4.10 -2.48
CA ALA A 343 -9.52 2.65 -2.55
C ALA A 343 -9.83 2.21 -3.99
N TYR A 344 -10.81 2.86 -4.63
CA TYR A 344 -11.15 2.68 -6.05
C TYR A 344 -9.92 2.89 -6.95
N ALA A 345 -9.31 4.08 -6.90
CA ALA A 345 -8.21 4.44 -7.81
C ALA A 345 -6.97 3.55 -7.63
N SER A 346 -6.69 3.11 -6.40
CA SER A 346 -5.57 2.20 -6.14
C SER A 346 -5.81 0.83 -6.75
N MET A 347 -7.03 0.30 -6.66
CA MET A 347 -7.36 -1.01 -7.23
C MET A 347 -7.33 -0.95 -8.76
N PHE A 348 -8.00 0.06 -9.33
CA PHE A 348 -7.99 0.33 -10.77
C PHE A 348 -6.55 0.37 -11.32
N SER A 349 -5.69 1.19 -10.71
CA SER A 349 -4.30 1.32 -11.16
C SER A 349 -3.50 0.02 -11.04
N ASN A 350 -3.73 -0.78 -10.01
CA ASN A 350 -3.03 -2.06 -9.85
C ASN A 350 -3.44 -3.06 -10.95
N LEU A 351 -4.74 -3.13 -11.27
CA LEU A 351 -5.27 -3.98 -12.34
C LEU A 351 -4.73 -3.55 -13.72
N THR A 352 -4.72 -2.25 -14.01
CA THR A 352 -4.13 -1.73 -15.26
C THR A 352 -2.65 -2.09 -15.38
N ILE A 353 -1.89 -2.01 -14.28
CA ILE A 353 -0.48 -2.41 -14.26
C ILE A 353 -0.32 -3.91 -14.54
N ALA A 354 -1.15 -4.74 -13.91
CA ALA A 354 -1.13 -6.20 -14.11
C ALA A 354 -1.42 -6.54 -15.58
N ARG A 355 -2.47 -5.96 -16.15
CA ARG A 355 -2.84 -6.12 -17.56
C ARG A 355 -1.71 -5.71 -18.50
N ASN A 356 -1.14 -4.52 -18.29
CA ASN A 356 -0.04 -4.02 -19.12
C ASN A 356 1.23 -4.86 -18.97
N GLN A 357 1.43 -5.52 -17.84
CA GLN A 357 2.54 -6.45 -17.66
C GLN A 357 2.31 -7.74 -18.46
N GLY A 358 1.09 -8.28 -18.48
CA GLY A 358 0.73 -9.42 -19.34
C GLY A 358 0.95 -9.14 -20.82
N ILE A 359 0.51 -7.96 -21.29
CA ILE A 359 0.75 -7.49 -22.67
C ILE A 359 2.26 -7.43 -22.97
N GLN A 360 3.04 -6.82 -22.08
CA GLN A 360 4.49 -6.70 -22.26
C GLN A 360 5.18 -8.06 -22.27
N ASP A 361 4.82 -8.97 -21.37
CA ASP A 361 5.44 -10.29 -21.30
C ASP A 361 5.14 -11.10 -22.57
N CYS A 362 3.90 -11.04 -23.07
CA CYS A 362 3.53 -11.65 -24.35
C CYS A 362 4.28 -11.02 -25.54
N THR A 363 4.33 -9.68 -25.61
CA THR A 363 5.03 -8.95 -26.68
C THR A 363 6.53 -9.26 -26.71
N ASN A 364 7.12 -9.56 -25.55
CA ASN A 364 8.52 -9.98 -25.41
C ASN A 364 8.72 -11.49 -25.64
N GLY A 365 7.71 -12.22 -26.12
CA GLY A 365 7.78 -13.66 -26.38
C GLY A 365 7.86 -14.55 -25.14
N LYS A 366 7.57 -14.01 -23.94
CA LYS A 366 7.57 -14.81 -22.72
C LYS A 366 6.29 -15.62 -22.59
N LEU A 367 6.38 -16.76 -21.91
CA LEU A 367 5.20 -17.52 -21.49
C LEU A 367 4.36 -16.77 -20.46
N SER A 368 3.07 -17.10 -20.41
CA SER A 368 2.17 -16.57 -19.37
C SER A 368 2.63 -17.02 -17.98
N ASN A 369 2.67 -16.08 -17.04
CA ASN A 369 2.99 -16.34 -15.66
C ASN A 369 1.70 -16.65 -14.87
N ALA A 370 1.40 -17.94 -14.72
CA ALA A 370 0.27 -18.42 -13.92
C ALA A 370 0.33 -18.01 -12.44
N ASN A 371 1.50 -17.59 -11.96
CA ASN A 371 1.75 -17.15 -10.58
C ASN A 371 2.19 -15.68 -10.52
N TYR A 372 1.70 -14.84 -11.43
CA TYR A 372 1.96 -13.40 -11.41
C TYR A 372 1.52 -12.75 -10.08
N SER A 373 0.38 -13.18 -9.54
CA SER A 373 -0.18 -12.66 -8.30
C SER A 373 -0.98 -13.72 -7.54
N LEU A 374 -0.89 -13.69 -6.20
CA LEU A 374 -1.79 -14.45 -5.32
C LEU A 374 -3.18 -13.80 -5.18
N ASP A 375 -3.28 -12.51 -5.52
CA ASP A 375 -4.56 -11.82 -5.66
C ASP A 375 -5.18 -12.23 -7.00
N ALA A 376 -6.32 -12.92 -6.94
CA ALA A 376 -6.98 -13.52 -8.10
C ALA A 376 -7.41 -12.49 -9.15
N ASP A 377 -7.83 -11.29 -8.73
CA ASP A 377 -8.25 -10.24 -9.67
C ASP A 377 -7.05 -9.66 -10.42
N LEU A 378 -5.91 -9.49 -9.73
CA LEU A 378 -4.66 -9.08 -10.39
C LEU A 378 -4.12 -10.18 -11.32
N GLN A 379 -4.22 -11.46 -10.92
CA GLN A 379 -3.83 -12.58 -11.77
C GLN A 379 -4.71 -12.63 -13.04
N ALA A 380 -6.02 -12.48 -12.88
CA ALA A 380 -6.96 -12.44 -14.00
C ALA A 380 -6.70 -11.24 -14.93
N ALA A 381 -6.41 -10.05 -14.36
CA ALA A 381 -6.07 -8.88 -15.17
C ALA A 381 -4.76 -9.07 -15.96
N TYR A 382 -3.73 -9.67 -15.35
CA TYR A 382 -2.51 -10.06 -16.05
C TYR A 382 -2.81 -11.01 -17.22
N GLN A 383 -3.55 -12.09 -16.95
CA GLN A 383 -3.89 -13.10 -17.95
C GLN A 383 -4.69 -12.50 -19.11
N ALA A 384 -5.71 -11.68 -18.81
CA ALA A 384 -6.48 -10.98 -19.83
C ALA A 384 -5.62 -10.05 -20.70
N GLY A 385 -4.62 -9.39 -20.11
CA GLY A 385 -3.65 -8.60 -20.86
C GLY A 385 -2.78 -9.46 -21.78
N TYR A 386 -2.26 -10.56 -21.28
CA TYR A 386 -1.47 -11.52 -22.06
C TYR A 386 -2.28 -12.06 -23.25
N ASP A 387 -3.48 -12.57 -22.99
CA ASP A 387 -4.34 -13.19 -24.00
C ASP A 387 -4.78 -12.20 -25.08
N SER A 388 -4.96 -10.92 -24.72
CA SER A 388 -5.38 -9.87 -25.66
C SER A 388 -4.42 -9.63 -26.82
N VAL A 389 -3.17 -10.04 -26.69
CA VAL A 389 -2.14 -9.88 -27.74
C VAL A 389 -1.46 -11.19 -28.14
N ALA A 390 -1.81 -12.31 -27.49
CA ALA A 390 -1.20 -13.63 -27.76
C ALA A 390 -1.48 -14.13 -29.17
N ALA A 391 -2.73 -13.98 -29.65
CA ALA A 391 -3.13 -14.40 -31.00
C ALA A 391 -2.42 -13.59 -32.09
N THR A 392 -2.21 -12.29 -31.87
CA THR A 392 -1.58 -11.39 -32.85
C THR A 392 -0.06 -11.51 -32.88
N ASN A 393 0.57 -11.88 -31.76
CA ASN A 393 2.03 -12.05 -31.68
C ASN A 393 2.49 -13.47 -32.05
N ASN A 394 1.61 -14.34 -32.58
CA ASN A 394 1.93 -15.72 -32.94
C ASN A 394 2.67 -16.46 -31.81
N VAL A 395 2.32 -16.19 -30.55
CA VAL A 395 2.95 -16.84 -29.39
C VAL A 395 2.33 -18.22 -29.24
N TYR A 396 2.88 -19.20 -29.96
CA TYR A 396 2.54 -20.61 -29.79
C TYR A 396 3.24 -21.14 -28.54
N GLN A 397 2.47 -21.63 -27.57
CA GLN A 397 3.03 -22.50 -26.54
C GLN A 397 2.99 -23.93 -27.08
N LEU A 398 4.14 -24.44 -27.53
CA LEU A 398 4.37 -25.87 -27.66
C LEU A 398 4.50 -26.43 -26.25
N GLY A 399 3.41 -26.98 -25.73
CA GLY A 399 3.42 -27.69 -24.46
C GLY A 399 4.09 -29.04 -24.64
N ILE A 400 5.42 -29.09 -24.67
CA ILE A 400 6.14 -30.35 -24.80
C ILE A 400 5.98 -31.15 -23.50
N SER A 401 5.12 -32.17 -23.48
CA SER A 401 5.13 -33.14 -22.37
C SER A 401 6.29 -34.09 -22.58
N PHE A 402 7.10 -34.24 -21.53
CA PHE A 402 8.42 -34.84 -21.61
C PHE A 402 8.36 -36.13 -20.79
N THR A 403 8.53 -37.28 -21.42
CA THR A 403 8.67 -38.55 -20.69
C THR A 403 10.14 -38.95 -20.64
N VAL A 404 10.57 -39.45 -19.49
CA VAL A 404 11.93 -39.97 -19.28
C VAL A 404 11.80 -41.39 -18.76
N ASP A 405 12.33 -42.36 -19.51
CA ASP A 405 12.21 -43.80 -19.22
C ASP A 405 10.75 -44.21 -18.95
N GLY A 406 9.81 -43.70 -19.75
CA GLY A 406 8.38 -43.99 -19.62
C GLY A 406 7.66 -43.26 -18.48
N THR A 407 8.36 -42.42 -17.70
CA THR A 407 7.75 -41.60 -16.63
C THR A 407 7.46 -40.19 -17.13
N ASP A 408 6.21 -39.72 -17.00
CA ASP A 408 5.85 -38.35 -17.36
C ASP A 408 6.52 -37.31 -16.45
N GLN A 409 7.11 -36.31 -17.08
CA GLN A 409 7.78 -35.15 -16.50
C GLN A 409 7.24 -33.86 -17.14
N SER A 410 6.00 -33.89 -17.64
CA SER A 410 5.29 -32.76 -18.22
C SER A 410 5.36 -31.52 -17.31
N GLY A 411 5.76 -30.38 -17.90
CA GLY A 411 6.03 -29.13 -17.19
C GLY A 411 7.50 -28.88 -16.81
N ALA A 412 8.33 -29.91 -16.71
CA ALA A 412 9.75 -29.75 -16.35
C ALA A 412 10.66 -29.43 -17.56
N PHE A 413 10.18 -29.70 -18.79
CA PHE A 413 10.93 -29.46 -20.03
C PHE A 413 11.31 -27.99 -20.21
N TRP A 414 10.34 -27.07 -20.06
CA TRP A 414 10.62 -25.64 -20.21
C TRP A 414 11.64 -25.16 -19.17
N ASP A 415 11.58 -25.68 -17.94
CA ASP A 415 12.53 -25.32 -16.89
C ASP A 415 13.93 -25.89 -17.13
N ALA A 416 14.03 -27.00 -17.87
CA ALA A 416 15.30 -27.60 -18.28
C ALA A 416 16.03 -26.82 -19.38
N LEU A 417 15.33 -25.96 -20.13
CA LEU A 417 15.93 -25.12 -21.17
C LEU A 417 16.58 -23.87 -20.57
N ASN A 418 17.78 -23.55 -21.06
CA ASN A 418 18.40 -22.25 -20.79
C ASN A 418 17.70 -21.13 -21.62
N GLN A 419 17.95 -19.86 -21.30
CA GLN A 419 17.26 -18.74 -21.96
C GLN A 419 17.50 -18.70 -23.48
N THR A 420 18.72 -18.99 -23.94
CA THR A 420 19.04 -19.04 -25.37
C THR A 420 18.24 -20.12 -26.09
N GLN A 421 18.12 -21.31 -25.47
CA GLN A 421 17.31 -22.40 -26.00
C GLN A 421 15.82 -22.06 -26.00
N LYS A 422 15.31 -21.38 -24.97
CA LYS A 422 13.92 -20.88 -24.93
C LYS A 422 13.65 -19.90 -26.06
N ASP A 423 14.53 -18.92 -26.24
CA ASP A 423 14.39 -17.91 -27.29
C ASP A 423 14.49 -18.54 -28.69
N ALA A 424 15.39 -19.50 -28.88
CA ALA A 424 15.51 -20.26 -30.13
C ALA A 424 14.28 -21.13 -30.40
N LEU A 425 13.72 -21.78 -29.37
CA LEU A 425 12.51 -22.59 -29.50
C LEU A 425 11.30 -21.75 -29.92
N VAL A 426 11.15 -20.57 -29.31
CA VAL A 426 10.09 -19.63 -29.68
C VAL A 426 10.29 -19.13 -31.10
N ALA A 427 11.51 -18.76 -31.48
CA ALA A 427 11.81 -18.28 -32.84
C ALA A 427 11.59 -19.36 -33.91
N ALA A 428 12.00 -20.61 -33.66
CA ALA A 428 11.78 -21.73 -34.55
C ALA A 428 10.29 -22.04 -34.72
N ALA A 429 9.54 -22.11 -33.60
CA ALA A 429 8.10 -22.32 -33.62
C ALA A 429 7.35 -21.20 -34.38
N GLN A 430 7.82 -19.95 -34.30
CA GLN A 430 7.27 -18.82 -35.04
C GLN A 430 7.59 -18.89 -36.53
N ASN A 431 8.82 -19.25 -36.90
CA ASN A 431 9.26 -19.37 -38.28
C ASN A 431 8.54 -20.51 -39.02
N ASP A 432 8.25 -21.60 -38.30
CA ASP A 432 7.61 -22.78 -38.87
C ASP A 432 6.11 -22.65 -39.04
N LYS A 433 5.51 -21.55 -38.55
CA LYS A 433 4.11 -21.15 -38.79
C LYS A 433 3.15 -22.34 -38.76
N PHE A 434 3.06 -23.05 -37.63
CA PHE A 434 2.03 -24.08 -37.46
C PHE A 434 0.68 -23.54 -37.96
N PRO A 435 0.13 -24.08 -39.07
CA PRO A 435 -1.05 -23.47 -39.69
C PRO A 435 -2.22 -23.50 -38.72
N GLN A 436 -2.89 -22.36 -38.53
CA GLN A 436 -4.03 -22.23 -37.62
C GLN A 436 -5.24 -23.11 -37.99
N THR A 437 -5.19 -23.78 -39.14
CA THR A 437 -6.22 -24.67 -39.68
C THR A 437 -5.86 -26.16 -39.58
N ARG A 438 -4.64 -26.52 -39.14
CA ARG A 438 -4.29 -27.94 -38.96
C ARG A 438 -5.01 -28.48 -37.74
N THR A 439 -5.61 -29.67 -37.90
CA THR A 439 -6.28 -30.43 -36.85
C THR A 439 -5.34 -31.42 -36.16
N GLU A 440 -4.05 -31.44 -36.54
CA GLU A 440 -3.05 -32.35 -36.01
C GLU A 440 -1.66 -31.71 -36.07
N ILE A 441 -0.90 -31.86 -34.97
CA ILE A 441 0.54 -31.61 -34.93
C ILE A 441 1.23 -32.96 -34.90
N THR A 442 2.08 -33.23 -35.90
CA THR A 442 2.76 -34.52 -36.04
C THR A 442 4.12 -34.51 -35.35
N SER A 443 4.67 -35.70 -35.15
CA SER A 443 6.02 -35.91 -34.60
C SER A 443 7.12 -35.21 -35.42
N ALA A 444 6.98 -35.20 -36.74
CA ALA A 444 7.89 -34.54 -37.66
C ALA A 444 7.87 -33.01 -37.50
N ASP A 445 6.68 -32.43 -37.25
CA ASP A 445 6.56 -30.98 -37.06
C ASP A 445 7.26 -30.54 -35.74
N VAL A 446 7.15 -31.34 -34.67
CA VAL A 446 7.84 -31.05 -33.40
C VAL A 446 9.36 -31.23 -33.53
N GLN A 447 9.77 -32.30 -34.20
CA GLN A 447 11.19 -32.56 -34.44
C GLN A 447 11.83 -31.43 -35.26
N LYS A 448 11.15 -30.97 -36.32
CA LYS A 448 11.61 -29.84 -37.13
C LYS A 448 11.82 -28.57 -36.30
N VAL A 449 10.88 -28.25 -35.40
CA VAL A 449 10.99 -27.07 -34.54
C VAL A 449 12.13 -27.20 -33.52
N LEU A 450 12.35 -28.38 -32.96
CA LEU A 450 13.48 -28.64 -32.06
C LEU A 450 14.82 -28.57 -32.81
N GLU A 451 14.88 -29.07 -34.04
CA GLU A 451 16.06 -29.00 -34.92
C GLU A 451 16.38 -27.55 -35.32
N ASP A 452 15.38 -26.78 -35.75
CA ASP A 452 15.52 -25.37 -36.12
C ASP A 452 15.88 -24.49 -34.92
N ALA A 453 15.46 -24.90 -33.71
CA ALA A 453 15.87 -24.28 -32.46
C ALA A 453 17.26 -24.75 -31.97
N ASN A 454 17.87 -25.73 -32.64
CA ASN A 454 19.10 -26.39 -32.25
C ASN A 454 19.03 -27.03 -30.82
N ILE A 455 17.84 -27.53 -30.45
CA ILE A 455 17.56 -28.23 -29.18
C ILE A 455 17.53 -29.74 -29.46
N ILE A 456 18.72 -30.29 -29.68
CA ILE A 456 18.91 -31.73 -29.96
C ILE A 456 19.09 -32.51 -28.64
N THR A 457 19.64 -31.85 -27.63
CA THR A 457 19.83 -32.38 -26.29
C THR A 457 19.53 -31.33 -25.22
N ILE A 458 19.16 -31.79 -24.02
CA ILE A 458 19.02 -30.96 -22.81
C ILE A 458 19.76 -31.60 -21.65
N THR A 459 20.15 -30.80 -20.66
CA THR A 459 20.62 -31.31 -19.37
C THR A 459 19.45 -31.30 -18.39
N PHE A 460 19.05 -32.48 -17.94
CA PHE A 460 17.97 -32.66 -16.97
C PHE A 460 18.45 -33.55 -15.83
N ASN A 461 18.26 -33.11 -14.58
CA ASN A 461 18.77 -33.81 -13.39
C ASN A 461 20.25 -34.22 -13.49
N GLY A 462 21.08 -33.35 -14.09
CA GLY A 462 22.52 -33.58 -14.25
C GLY A 462 22.90 -34.58 -15.35
N ARG A 463 21.95 -35.07 -16.15
CA ARG A 463 22.18 -35.99 -17.27
C ARG A 463 21.84 -35.34 -18.60
N THR A 464 22.57 -35.71 -19.64
CA THR A 464 22.27 -35.32 -21.01
C THR A 464 21.19 -36.22 -21.59
N ILE A 465 20.12 -35.61 -22.08
CA ILE A 465 18.97 -36.29 -22.66
C ILE A 465 18.88 -35.88 -24.11
N LYS A 466 18.63 -36.85 -25.00
CA LYS A 466 18.42 -36.64 -26.42
C LYS A 466 16.97 -36.92 -26.77
N PHE A 467 16.39 -36.04 -27.59
CA PHE A 467 15.06 -36.28 -28.14
C PHE A 467 15.17 -37.33 -29.24
N ALA A 468 14.36 -38.39 -29.16
CA ALA A 468 14.37 -39.46 -30.15
C ALA A 468 13.14 -39.42 -31.05
N ASN A 469 11.94 -39.24 -30.49
CA ASN A 469 10.65 -39.23 -31.21
C ASN A 469 9.63 -38.35 -30.46
N ALA A 470 8.55 -37.95 -31.14
CA ALA A 470 7.38 -37.32 -30.54
C ALA A 470 6.11 -38.08 -30.93
N ASP A 471 5.05 -38.02 -30.13
CA ASP A 471 3.76 -38.63 -30.47
C ASP A 471 2.86 -37.60 -31.16
N PRO A 472 2.17 -37.95 -32.27
CA PRO A 472 1.26 -37.03 -32.94
C PRO A 472 0.06 -36.71 -32.04
N VAL A 473 -0.38 -35.44 -32.07
CA VAL A 473 -1.50 -34.95 -31.25
C VAL A 473 -2.53 -34.25 -32.11
N THR A 474 -3.78 -34.70 -31.99
CA THR A 474 -4.94 -34.04 -32.56
C THR A 474 -5.17 -32.71 -31.86
N VAL A 475 -5.15 -31.62 -32.61
CA VAL A 475 -5.38 -30.27 -32.10
C VAL A 475 -6.76 -29.79 -32.52
N THR A 476 -7.50 -29.19 -31.58
CA THR A 476 -8.72 -28.46 -31.93
C THR A 476 -8.32 -27.02 -32.22
N PRO A 477 -8.65 -26.44 -33.40
CA PRO A 477 -8.42 -25.03 -33.68
C PRO A 477 -9.19 -24.17 -32.68
N SER A 478 -8.52 -23.69 -31.65
CA SER A 478 -9.08 -22.83 -30.63
C SER A 478 -7.96 -22.06 -29.96
N SER A 479 -8.30 -20.90 -29.41
CA SER A 479 -7.43 -19.85 -28.87
C SER A 479 -6.63 -20.22 -27.61
N THR A 480 -6.21 -21.48 -27.46
CA THR A 480 -5.49 -21.99 -26.28
C THR A 480 -4.34 -22.92 -26.67
N VAL A 481 -3.33 -22.92 -25.79
CA VAL A 481 -2.13 -23.76 -25.77
C VAL A 481 -2.40 -25.20 -26.20
N THR A 482 -1.63 -25.71 -27.16
CA THR A 482 -1.63 -27.14 -27.52
C THR A 482 -0.48 -27.83 -26.80
N GLN A 483 -0.78 -28.86 -26.01
CA GLN A 483 0.23 -29.75 -25.42
C GLN A 483 0.54 -30.87 -26.42
N VAL A 484 1.81 -31.07 -26.75
CA VAL A 484 2.31 -32.11 -27.67
C VAL A 484 3.34 -32.98 -26.93
N PRO A 485 3.03 -34.23 -26.58
CA PRO A 485 3.98 -35.22 -26.09
C PRO A 485 5.20 -35.42 -26.98
N VAL A 486 6.37 -35.28 -26.34
CA VAL A 486 7.68 -35.63 -26.88
C VAL A 486 8.32 -36.66 -25.95
N VAL A 487 8.70 -37.79 -26.52
CA VAL A 487 9.37 -38.86 -25.79
C VAL A 487 10.87 -38.61 -25.83
N ALA A 488 11.49 -38.56 -24.65
CA ALA A 488 12.91 -38.31 -24.54
C ALA A 488 13.62 -39.48 -23.86
N HIS A 489 14.83 -39.77 -24.30
CA HIS A 489 15.61 -40.89 -23.79
C HIS A 489 16.93 -40.39 -23.22
N TYR A 490 17.36 -40.98 -22.11
CA TYR A 490 18.72 -40.76 -21.62
C TYR A 490 19.71 -41.22 -22.69
N VAL A 491 20.70 -40.36 -22.96
CA VAL A 491 21.91 -40.84 -23.63
C VAL A 491 22.78 -41.43 -22.53
N THR A 492 22.96 -42.75 -22.53
CA THR A 492 24.07 -43.36 -21.81
C THR A 492 25.36 -42.81 -22.40
N GLN A 493 26.02 -41.90 -21.68
CA GLN A 493 27.45 -41.65 -21.86
C GLN A 493 28.24 -42.71 -21.12
#